data_AF-W6TK12-F1
#
_entry.id   AF-W6TK12-F1
#
_cell.length_a   1.000
_cell.length_b   1.000
_cell.length_c   1.000
_cell.angle_alpha   90.00
_cell.angle_beta   90.00
_cell.angle_gamma   90.00
#
_symmetry.space_group_name_H-M   'P 1'
#
loop_
_entity.id
_entity.type
_entity.pdbx_description
1 polymer ?
#
loop_
_entity_poly.entity_id
_entity_poly.type
_entity_poly.pdbx_seq_one_letter_code
_entity_poly.pdbx_strand_id
1 'polypeptide(L)'
;MGPVGSEINDNGAHEYNASISRDITQSAFELALVTATTKKDKSYDLKDYNCVDYAVDVYNATRPAAEQLSVPNAKLQSGIVSVTIGRSPASLYTKLKTMQTEGKPGIVLEPATAPKTAPAKTGVCP
;
A
#
# COMPACT_ATOMS: atom_id res chain seq x y z
N MET A 1 -4.64 -40.42 -5.88
CA MET A 1 -4.41 -39.11 -6.51
C MET A 1 -3.06 -38.62 -6.03
N GLY A 2 -2.10 -38.44 -6.94
CA GLY A 2 -0.76 -37.96 -6.59
C GLY A 2 -0.72 -36.45 -6.40
N PRO A 3 0.39 -35.89 -5.91
CA PRO A 3 0.58 -34.45 -5.81
C PRO A 3 0.37 -33.78 -7.16
N VAL A 4 -0.42 -32.70 -7.18
CA VAL A 4 -0.53 -31.82 -8.34
C VAL A 4 0.71 -30.92 -8.39
N GLY A 5 1.43 -30.96 -9.51
CA GLY A 5 2.57 -30.07 -9.74
C GLY A 5 2.13 -28.61 -9.61
N SER A 6 2.80 -27.87 -8.72
CA SER A 6 2.58 -26.43 -8.56
C SER A 6 3.83 -25.71 -9.06
N GLU A 7 3.64 -24.73 -9.95
CA GLU A 7 4.70 -23.86 -10.45
C GLU A 7 4.42 -22.44 -9.97
N ILE A 8 5.42 -21.79 -9.37
CA ILE A 8 5.35 -20.37 -9.03
C ILE A 8 5.71 -19.60 -10.29
N ASN A 9 4.69 -19.13 -11.01
CA ASN A 9 4.87 -18.26 -12.16
C ASN A 9 4.95 -16.80 -11.69
N ASP A 10 6.12 -16.16 -11.83
CA ASP A 10 6.27 -14.72 -11.62
C ASP A 10 5.51 -13.98 -12.72
N ASN A 11 4.39 -13.35 -12.37
CA ASN A 11 3.69 -12.45 -13.27
C ASN A 11 4.35 -11.06 -13.25
N GLY A 12 5.64 -11.05 -13.63
CA GLY A 12 6.63 -10.07 -13.21
C GLY A 12 6.51 -8.64 -13.71
N ALA A 13 5.42 -8.28 -14.40
CA ALA A 13 5.15 -6.93 -14.92
C ALA A 13 4.16 -6.11 -14.06
N HIS A 14 3.69 -6.65 -12.93
CA HIS A 14 2.65 -6.04 -12.10
C HIS A 14 3.15 -5.41 -10.78
N GLU A 15 4.46 -5.44 -10.53
CA GLU A 15 5.04 -4.86 -9.32
C GLU A 15 5.41 -3.38 -9.59
N TYR A 16 4.81 -2.49 -8.80
CA TYR A 16 5.04 -1.06 -8.86
C TYR A 16 5.38 -0.56 -7.46
N ASN A 17 6.51 0.11 -7.33
CA ASN A 17 6.92 0.74 -6.09
C ASN A 17 6.48 2.20 -6.08
N ALA A 18 5.90 2.63 -4.97
CA ALA A 18 5.51 4.02 -4.77
C ALA A 18 5.78 4.47 -3.36
N SER A 19 6.27 5.69 -3.22
CA SER A 19 6.47 6.34 -1.93
C SER A 19 6.07 7.81 -1.98
N ILE A 20 5.71 8.34 -0.81
CA ILE A 20 5.50 9.76 -0.59
C ILE A 20 6.26 10.17 0.66
N SER A 21 7.06 11.24 0.55
CA SER A 21 7.88 11.77 1.63
C SER A 21 7.61 13.26 1.82
N ARG A 22 7.90 13.75 3.03
CA ARG A 22 7.89 15.17 3.37
C ARG A 22 8.75 15.41 4.58
N ASP A 23 9.23 16.64 4.70
CA ASP A 23 9.81 17.12 5.94
C ASP A 23 8.69 17.47 6.94
N ILE A 24 8.94 17.16 8.21
CA ILE A 24 8.02 17.42 9.32
C ILE A 24 8.79 18.03 10.50
N THR A 25 8.10 18.82 11.31
CA THR A 25 8.64 19.35 12.57
C THR A 25 8.65 18.26 13.64
N GLN A 26 9.40 18.47 14.72
CA GLN A 26 9.37 17.58 15.88
C GLN A 26 7.95 17.39 16.43
N SER A 27 7.18 18.48 16.57
CA SER A 27 5.79 18.41 17.06
C SER A 27 4.87 17.59 16.15
N ALA A 28 5.05 17.68 14.82
CA ALA A 28 4.30 16.87 13.88
C ALA A 28 4.71 15.39 13.95
N PHE A 29 5.99 15.09 14.22
CA PHE A 29 6.45 13.72 14.43
C PHE A 29 5.88 13.11 15.71
N GLU A 30 5.83 13.86 16.81
CA GLU A 30 5.18 13.43 18.06
C GLU A 30 3.70 13.12 17.83
N LEU A 31 2.99 13.94 17.03
CA LEU A 31 1.60 13.69 16.66
C LEU A 31 1.44 12.42 15.81
N ALA A 32 2.37 12.16 14.89
CA ALA A 32 2.40 10.92 14.11
C ALA A 32 2.61 9.69 15.01
N LEU A 33 3.53 9.77 15.98
CA LEU A 33 3.78 8.72 16.97
C LEU A 33 2.56 8.43 17.84
N VAL A 34 1.91 9.46 18.37
CA VAL A 34 0.69 9.31 19.17
C VAL A 34 -0.40 8.66 18.32
N THR A 35 -0.58 9.11 17.07
CA THR A 35 -1.57 8.52 16.16
C THR A 35 -1.26 7.06 15.88
N ALA A 36 -0.02 6.72 15.51
CA ALA A 36 0.41 5.35 15.27
C ALA A 36 0.14 4.44 16.48
N THR A 37 0.51 4.91 17.67
CA THR A 37 0.31 4.17 18.93
C THR A 37 -1.16 3.98 19.25
N THR A 38 -2.02 4.96 18.94
CA THR A 38 -3.46 4.87 19.19
C THR A 38 -4.16 3.97 18.18
N LYS A 39 -3.70 3.97 16.92
CA LYS A 39 -4.36 3.25 15.83
C LYS A 39 -3.93 1.79 15.72
N LYS A 40 -2.80 1.39 16.32
CA LYS A 40 -2.31 0.01 16.27
C LYS A 40 -3.28 -1.02 16.87
N ASP A 41 -4.11 -0.59 17.82
CA ASP A 41 -5.04 -1.47 18.54
C ASP A 41 -6.36 -1.64 17.79
N LYS A 42 -6.55 -0.97 16.65
CA LYS A 42 -7.70 -1.20 15.78
C LYS A 42 -7.64 -2.59 15.16
N SER A 43 -8.76 -3.30 15.21
CA SER A 43 -8.89 -4.61 14.58
C SER A 43 -8.69 -4.50 13.07
N TYR A 44 -7.84 -5.37 12.54
CA TYR A 44 -7.58 -5.45 11.10
C TYR A 44 -8.81 -6.02 10.38
N ASP A 45 -9.30 -5.29 9.39
CA ASP A 45 -10.35 -5.73 8.47
C ASP A 45 -10.02 -5.25 7.06
N LEU A 46 -10.04 -6.16 6.08
CA LEU A 46 -9.69 -5.85 4.69
C LEU A 46 -10.60 -4.80 4.04
N LYS A 47 -11.84 -4.66 4.52
CA LYS A 47 -12.85 -3.71 4.02
C LYS A 47 -12.84 -2.40 4.81
N ASP A 48 -12.70 -2.49 6.13
CA ASP A 48 -12.96 -1.36 7.03
C ASP A 48 -11.70 -0.72 7.63
N TYR A 49 -10.64 -1.50 7.90
CA TYR A 49 -9.40 -0.96 8.45
C TYR A 49 -8.20 -1.87 8.22
N ASN A 50 -7.43 -1.59 7.17
CA ASN A 50 -6.25 -2.37 6.79
C ASN A 50 -4.96 -1.54 6.85
N CYS A 51 -3.87 -2.07 6.29
CA CYS A 51 -2.56 -1.42 6.30
C CYS A 51 -2.55 -0.07 5.58
N VAL A 52 -3.35 0.12 4.54
CA VAL A 52 -3.48 1.38 3.82
C VAL A 52 -4.18 2.41 4.68
N ASP A 53 -5.28 2.03 5.36
CA ASP A 53 -5.99 2.92 6.27
C ASP A 53 -5.09 3.40 7.41
N TYR A 54 -4.36 2.47 8.02
CA TYR A 54 -3.40 2.79 9.08
C TYR A 54 -2.31 3.76 8.59
N ALA A 55 -1.68 3.48 7.44
CA ALA A 55 -0.64 4.35 6.90
C ALA A 55 -1.17 5.75 6.55
N VAL A 56 -2.36 5.84 5.96
CA VAL A 56 -3.01 7.11 5.61
C VAL A 56 -3.39 7.90 6.87
N ASP A 57 -3.91 7.26 7.92
CA ASP A 57 -4.23 7.90 9.20
C ASP A 57 -2.98 8.53 9.82
N VAL A 58 -1.87 7.79 9.88
CA VAL A 58 -0.61 8.28 10.46
C VAL A 58 -0.03 9.43 9.61
N TYR A 59 -0.04 9.28 8.29
CA TYR A 59 0.44 10.33 7.38
C TYR A 59 -0.38 11.62 7.51
N ASN A 60 -1.71 11.50 7.55
CA ASN A 60 -2.65 12.63 7.61
C ASN A 60 -2.68 13.32 8.98
N ALA A 61 -2.26 12.65 10.06
CA ALA A 61 -2.14 13.28 11.37
C ALA A 61 -1.21 14.51 11.33
N THR A 62 -0.20 14.49 10.48
CA THR A 62 0.78 15.58 10.33
C THR A 62 0.33 16.69 9.37
N ARG A 63 -0.90 16.61 8.84
CA ARG A 63 -1.37 17.45 7.73
C ARG A 63 -2.56 18.32 8.15
N PRO A 64 -2.63 19.58 7.67
CA PRO A 64 -3.86 20.35 7.74
C PRO A 64 -5.00 19.61 7.04
N ALA A 65 -6.23 19.76 7.54
CA ALA A 65 -7.42 19.08 7.00
C ALA A 65 -7.60 19.30 5.47
N ALA A 66 -7.30 20.51 4.99
CA ALA A 66 -7.41 20.87 3.57
C ALA A 66 -6.42 20.12 2.66
N GLU A 67 -5.36 19.54 3.22
CA GLU A 67 -4.32 18.86 2.45
C GLU A 67 -4.21 17.36 2.74
N GLN A 68 -5.15 16.78 3.48
CA GLN A 68 -5.12 15.36 3.81
C GLN A 68 -5.18 14.48 2.56
N LEU A 69 -4.37 13.42 2.56
CA LEU A 69 -4.39 12.39 1.55
C LEU A 69 -5.70 11.61 1.66
N SER A 70 -6.57 11.74 0.67
CA SER A 70 -7.78 10.95 0.54
C SER A 70 -7.58 9.88 -0.54
N VAL A 71 -7.65 8.62 -0.11
CA VAL A 71 -7.56 7.45 -0.99
C VAL A 71 -8.95 6.85 -1.11
N PRO A 72 -9.48 6.69 -2.35
CA PRO A 72 -10.79 6.08 -2.56
C PRO A 72 -10.73 4.57 -2.30
N ASN A 73 -11.87 4.00 -1.92
CA ASN A 73 -12.04 2.55 -1.87
C ASN A 73 -11.82 1.92 -3.24
N ALA A 74 -11.21 0.75 -3.27
CA ALA A 74 -11.00 0.05 -4.53
C ALA A 74 -12.28 -0.68 -4.97
N LYS A 75 -12.50 -0.72 -6.29
CA LYS A 75 -13.60 -1.46 -6.90
C LYS A 75 -13.01 -2.60 -7.71
N LEU A 76 -13.40 -3.82 -7.36
CA LEU A 76 -13.11 -5.00 -8.16
C LEU A 76 -14.32 -5.25 -9.06
N GLN A 77 -14.11 -5.21 -10.37
CA GLN A 77 -15.12 -5.53 -11.35
C GLN A 77 -14.79 -6.88 -11.99
N SER A 78 -15.73 -7.81 -11.91
CA SER A 78 -15.68 -9.08 -12.63
C SER A 78 -17.01 -9.25 -13.38
N GLY A 79 -16.98 -8.95 -14.68
CA GLY A 79 -18.18 -8.90 -15.52
C GLY A 79 -19.22 -7.89 -15.00
N ILE A 80 -20.41 -8.41 -14.68
CA ILE A 80 -21.56 -7.65 -14.14
C ILE A 80 -21.50 -7.45 -12.61
N VAL A 81 -20.61 -8.15 -11.90
CA VAL A 81 -20.50 -8.05 -10.44
C VAL A 81 -19.41 -7.05 -10.09
N SER A 82 -19.80 -6.02 -9.34
CA SER A 82 -18.89 -5.02 -8.77
C SER A 82 -18.86 -5.16 -7.26
N VAL A 83 -17.69 -5.48 -6.71
CA VAL A 83 -17.46 -5.54 -5.27
C VAL A 83 -16.59 -4.35 -4.89
N THR A 84 -17.11 -3.53 -3.98
CA THR A 84 -16.28 -2.50 -3.34
C THR A 84 -15.52 -3.16 -2.20
N ILE A 85 -14.19 -3.05 -2.26
CA ILE A 85 -13.28 -3.46 -1.20
C ILE A 85 -12.77 -2.20 -0.49
N GLY A 86 -12.16 -2.37 0.68
CA GLY A 86 -11.51 -1.27 1.39
C GLY A 86 -10.41 -0.62 0.56
N ARG A 87 -9.74 0.37 1.16
CA ARG A 87 -8.59 1.01 0.50
C ARG A 87 -7.53 -0.04 0.19
N SER A 88 -7.04 -0.06 -1.05
CA SER A 88 -6.04 -1.04 -1.49
C SER A 88 -4.74 -0.36 -1.90
N PRO A 89 -3.60 -1.07 -1.87
CA PRO A 89 -2.34 -0.53 -2.37
C PRO A 89 -2.44 0.00 -3.81
N ALA A 90 -3.25 -0.67 -4.66
CA ALA A 90 -3.52 -0.20 -6.02
C ALA A 90 -4.25 1.15 -6.05
N SER A 91 -5.27 1.35 -5.20
CA SER A 91 -5.97 2.63 -5.11
C SER A 91 -5.07 3.77 -4.62
N LEU A 92 -4.16 3.48 -3.68
CA LEU A 92 -3.15 4.43 -3.22
C LEU A 92 -2.17 4.76 -4.35
N TYR A 93 -1.67 3.77 -5.09
CA TYR A 93 -0.78 3.97 -6.23
C TYR A 93 -1.40 4.88 -7.29
N THR A 94 -2.65 4.61 -7.69
CA THR A 94 -3.35 5.48 -8.65
C THR A 94 -3.47 6.90 -8.14
N LYS A 95 -3.77 7.09 -6.85
CA LYS A 95 -3.84 8.42 -6.24
C LYS A 95 -2.49 9.14 -6.22
N LEU A 96 -1.42 8.45 -5.86
CA LEU A 96 -0.06 8.99 -5.89
C LEU A 96 0.38 9.37 -7.30
N LYS A 97 0.02 8.55 -8.30
CA LYS A 97 0.24 8.87 -9.71
C LYS A 97 -0.49 10.14 -10.14
N THR A 98 -1.76 10.31 -9.76
CA THR A 98 -2.49 11.55 -10.03
C THR A 98 -1.83 12.74 -9.34
N MET A 99 -1.42 12.62 -8.08
CA MET A 99 -0.75 13.69 -7.35
C MET A 99 0.62 14.04 -7.95
N GLN A 100 1.34 13.06 -8.51
CA GLN A 100 2.59 13.30 -9.25
C GLN A 100 2.31 14.12 -10.52
N THR A 101 1.25 13.78 -11.27
CA THR A 101 0.85 14.56 -12.46
C THR A 101 0.36 15.96 -12.11
N GLU A 102 -0.18 16.17 -10.91
CA GLU A 102 -0.55 17.48 -10.37
C GLU A 102 0.67 18.29 -9.86
N GLY A 103 1.88 17.72 -9.91
CA GLY A 103 3.11 18.39 -9.47
C GLY A 103 3.27 18.48 -7.95
N LYS A 104 2.63 17.59 -7.17
CA LYS A 104 2.83 17.53 -5.72
C LYS A 104 4.23 17.00 -5.40
N PRO A 105 4.99 17.64 -4.50
CA PRO A 105 6.36 17.24 -4.19
C PRO A 105 6.41 15.95 -3.36
N GLY A 106 7.58 15.29 -3.39
CA GLY A 106 7.89 14.15 -2.52
C GLY A 106 7.34 12.79 -2.98
N ILE A 107 6.75 12.70 -4.18
CA ILE A 107 6.21 11.45 -4.72
C ILE A 107 7.23 10.79 -5.63
N VAL A 108 7.53 9.52 -5.36
CA VAL A 108 8.43 8.69 -6.17
C VAL A 108 7.66 7.46 -6.63
N LEU A 109 7.63 7.22 -7.95
CA LEU A 109 7.09 6.00 -8.56
C LEU A 109 8.23 5.31 -9.30
N GLU A 110 8.53 4.08 -8.92
CA GLU A 110 9.60 3.28 -9.51
C GLU A 110 9.05 2.00 -10.11
N PRO A 111 9.48 1.62 -11.33
CA PRO A 111 9.26 0.26 -11.82
C PRO A 111 10.06 -0.70 -10.94
N ALA A 112 9.49 -1.86 -10.57
CA ALA A 112 10.18 -2.84 -9.74
C ALA A 112 11.43 -3.38 -10.46
N THR A 113 12.61 -2.96 -10.00
CA THR A 113 13.91 -3.43 -10.50
C THR A 113 14.58 -4.42 -9.55
N ALA A 114 13.86 -4.93 -8.53
CA ALA A 114 14.43 -5.84 -7.56
C ALA A 114 14.93 -7.14 -8.24
N PRO A 115 16.16 -7.61 -7.96
CA PRO A 115 16.63 -8.89 -8.47
C PRO A 115 15.77 -10.02 -7.90
N LYS A 116 14.99 -10.67 -8.78
CA LYS A 116 13.98 -11.68 -8.44
C LYS A 116 14.55 -13.09 -8.25
N THR A 117 15.77 -13.20 -7.75
CA THR A 117 16.36 -14.49 -7.43
C THR A 117 16.04 -14.83 -5.98
N ALA A 118 15.07 -15.72 -5.75
CA ALA A 118 15.03 -16.45 -4.50
C ALA A 118 16.38 -17.18 -4.33
N PRO A 119 16.98 -17.23 -3.13
CA PRO A 119 18.14 -18.08 -2.92
C PRO A 119 17.74 -19.51 -3.27
N ALA A 120 18.47 -20.13 -4.21
CA ALA A 120 18.26 -21.52 -4.60
C ALA A 120 18.46 -22.41 -3.37
N LYS A 121 17.36 -22.79 -2.70
CA LYS A 121 17.43 -23.70 -1.57
C LYS A 121 17.53 -25.12 -2.14
N THR A 122 18.72 -25.71 -2.06
CA THR A 122 18.94 -27.16 -2.21
C THR A 122 18.42 -27.90 -0.97
N GLY A 123 17.15 -27.72 -0.65
CA GLY A 123 16.49 -28.43 0.45
C GLY A 123 15.83 -29.71 -0.08
N VAL A 124 16.33 -30.86 0.36
CA VAL A 124 15.63 -32.15 0.16
C VAL A 124 14.36 -32.10 1.01
N CYS A 125 13.19 -32.28 0.40
CA CYS A 125 11.92 -32.44 1.13
C CYS A 125 11.99 -33.73 1.96
N PRO A 126 11.70 -33.70 3.28
CA PRO A 126 11.45 -34.91 4.05
C PRO A 126 10.13 -35.57 3.66
#